data_AF-A0AB40AN14-F1
#
_entry.id   AF-A0AB40AN14-F1
#
_cell.length_a   1.000
_cell.length_b   1.000
_cell.length_c   1.000
_cell.angle_alpha   90.00
_cell.angle_beta   90.00
_cell.angle_gamma   90.00
#
_symmetry.space_group_name_H-M   'P 1'
#
loop_
_entity.id
_entity.type
_entity.pdbx_description
1 polymer ?
#
loop_
_entity_poly.entity_id
_entity_poly.type
_entity_poly.pdbx_seq_one_letter_code
_entity_poly.pdbx_strand_id
1 'polypeptide(L)'
;MDHQPLLLTSTTITTTTTATTTTIIIRLSSILTIILLSLWANHESSKLYLQTTIVPSTLSSLSGHHFNLFFVSNGAADRLIYTSIHFIQHSLYANHLLHSNIPIFHATLSMSNHNLTADVTVTPAKLSNHFIIHLSPNLMTKPDVKAAMAGAIHRGVARVWLLHCAGEALPSFVLDEMVECLAALAGFSGGVNGTSKEEFCLER
;
A
#
# COMPACT_ATOMS: atom_id res chain seq x y z
N MET A 1 -50.41 37.91 64.94
CA MET A 1 -50.34 39.08 64.06
C MET A 1 -49.19 38.86 63.10
N ASP A 2 -49.46 39.18 61.84
CA ASP A 2 -48.91 38.64 60.61
C ASP A 2 -47.40 38.72 60.41
N HIS A 3 -46.82 37.60 59.93
CA HIS A 3 -45.61 37.61 59.10
C HIS A 3 -45.68 36.51 58.03
N GLN A 4 -46.26 36.84 56.88
CA GLN A 4 -45.71 36.43 55.57
C GLN A 4 -44.85 37.63 55.08
N PRO A 5 -43.92 37.50 54.11
CA PRO A 5 -43.75 36.42 53.13
C PRO A 5 -42.27 36.01 52.88
N LEU A 6 -42.05 35.04 51.99
CA LEU A 6 -41.13 35.16 50.84
C LEU A 6 -41.18 33.84 50.04
N LEU A 7 -42.07 33.80 49.05
CA LEU A 7 -42.01 32.81 47.97
C LEU A 7 -40.82 33.17 47.08
N LEU A 8 -39.73 32.42 47.18
CA LEU A 8 -38.65 32.45 46.19
C LEU A 8 -39.16 31.75 44.93
N THR A 9 -39.63 32.53 43.97
CA THR A 9 -39.88 32.04 42.62
C THR A 9 -38.54 31.84 41.93
N SER A 10 -38.03 30.60 41.93
CA SER A 10 -36.89 30.24 41.08
C SER A 10 -37.33 30.33 39.62
N THR A 11 -36.97 31.43 38.96
CA THR A 11 -37.08 31.53 37.50
C THR A 11 -36.05 30.59 36.90
N THR A 12 -36.46 29.37 36.56
CA THR A 12 -35.70 28.52 35.65
C THR A 12 -35.73 29.18 34.28
N ILE A 13 -34.64 29.86 33.92
CA ILE A 13 -34.41 30.30 32.55
C ILE A 13 -34.12 29.04 31.74
N THR A 14 -35.16 28.44 31.18
CA THR A 14 -35.01 27.42 30.16
C THR A 14 -34.53 28.14 28.91
N THR A 15 -33.21 28.19 28.68
CA THR A 15 -32.67 28.54 27.37
C THR A 15 -33.00 27.39 26.41
N THR A 16 -34.22 27.39 25.89
CA THR A 16 -34.59 26.63 24.70
C THR A 16 -33.91 27.30 23.51
N THR A 17 -32.71 26.82 23.18
CA THR A 17 -32.02 27.21 21.95
C THR A 17 -32.84 26.68 20.77
N THR A 18 -33.74 27.49 20.23
CA THR A 18 -34.45 27.19 18.98
C THR A 18 -33.42 27.15 17.85
N ALA A 19 -33.04 25.93 17.45
CA ALA A 19 -32.18 25.75 16.29
C ALA A 19 -32.89 26.37 15.08
N THR A 20 -32.31 27.44 14.54
CA THR A 20 -32.84 28.06 13.33
C THR A 20 -32.81 27.05 12.18
N THR A 21 -33.75 27.15 11.24
CA THR A 21 -33.82 26.29 10.05
C THR A 21 -32.46 26.21 9.34
N THR A 22 -31.73 27.32 9.31
CA THR A 22 -30.36 27.42 8.80
C THR A 22 -29.38 26.53 9.55
N THR A 23 -29.41 26.51 10.89
CA THR A 23 -28.56 25.64 11.71
C THR A 23 -28.85 24.16 11.45
N ILE A 24 -30.13 23.79 11.27
CA ILE A 24 -30.54 22.42 10.97
C ILE A 24 -30.04 22.01 9.58
N ILE A 25 -30.21 22.89 8.58
CA ILE A 25 -29.75 22.65 7.20
C ILE A 25 -28.23 22.48 7.16
N ILE A 26 -27.47 23.33 7.85
CA ILE A 26 -26.00 23.22 7.91
C ILE A 26 -25.58 21.89 8.54
N ARG A 27 -26.23 21.48 9.64
CA ARG A 27 -25.93 20.19 10.28
C ARG A 27 -26.23 19.02 9.34
N LEU A 28 -27.40 18.99 8.71
CA LEU A 28 -27.77 17.94 7.76
C LEU A 28 -26.82 17.91 6.55
N SER A 29 -26.46 19.06 6.00
CA SER A 29 -25.49 19.17 4.91
C SER A 29 -24.12 18.65 5.33
N SER A 30 -23.64 19.02 6.52
CA SER A 30 -22.35 18.54 7.02
C SER A 30 -22.33 17.01 7.21
N ILE A 31 -23.40 16.43 7.77
CA ILE A 31 -23.54 14.97 7.93
C ILE A 31 -23.56 14.30 6.57
N LEU A 32 -24.34 14.83 5.61
CA LEU A 32 -24.40 14.30 4.26
C LEU A 32 -23.02 14.36 3.58
N THR A 33 -22.29 15.48 3.69
CA THR A 33 -20.93 15.58 3.12
C THR A 33 -19.97 14.55 3.73
N ILE A 34 -20.04 14.32 5.05
CA ILE A 34 -19.22 13.30 5.71
C ILE A 34 -19.58 11.91 5.16
N ILE A 35 -20.86 11.60 5.01
CA ILE A 35 -21.31 10.31 4.44
C ILE A 35 -20.79 10.12 3.01
N LEU A 36 -20.91 11.13 2.14
CA LEU A 36 -20.40 11.05 0.77
C LEU A 36 -18.87 10.86 0.74
N LEU A 37 -18.13 11.61 1.57
CA LEU A 37 -16.67 11.47 1.67
C LEU A 37 -16.27 10.09 2.18
N SER A 38 -16.97 9.54 3.18
CA SER A 38 -16.72 8.19 3.68
C SER A 38 -17.03 7.12 2.63
N LEU A 39 -18.13 7.27 1.89
CA LEU A 39 -18.48 6.32 0.83
C LEU A 39 -17.47 6.36 -0.31
N TRP A 40 -17.04 7.56 -0.71
CA TRP A 40 -16.00 7.74 -1.73
C TRP A 40 -14.66 7.15 -1.28
N ALA A 41 -14.23 7.42 -0.05
CA ALA A 41 -12.99 6.87 0.50
C ALA A 41 -13.04 5.33 0.57
N ASN A 42 -14.17 4.76 0.98
CA ASN A 42 -14.36 3.30 1.00
C ASN A 42 -14.38 2.70 -0.41
N HIS A 43 -15.03 3.40 -1.36
CA HIS A 43 -15.05 2.99 -2.76
C HIS A 43 -13.64 3.02 -3.38
N GLU A 44 -12.87 4.09 -3.16
CA GLU A 44 -11.48 4.16 -3.62
C GLU A 44 -10.60 3.12 -2.94
N SER A 45 -10.78 2.86 -1.64
CA SER A 45 -10.07 1.80 -0.93
C SER A 45 -10.44 0.40 -1.42
N SER A 46 -11.65 0.19 -1.94
CA SER A 46 -12.08 -1.10 -2.49
C SER A 46 -11.50 -1.42 -3.87
N LYS A 47 -11.01 -0.40 -4.61
CA LYS A 47 -10.37 -0.59 -5.92
C LYS A 47 -8.94 -1.10 -5.84
N LEU A 48 -8.41 -1.32 -4.63
CA LEU A 48 -7.06 -1.81 -4.45
C LEU A 48 -7.00 -3.29 -4.87
N TYR A 49 -6.57 -3.52 -6.12
CA TYR A 49 -6.51 -4.84 -6.75
C TYR A 49 -5.50 -5.81 -6.12
N LEU A 50 -4.54 -5.29 -5.34
CA LEU A 50 -3.69 -6.12 -4.50
C LEU A 50 -4.09 -5.89 -3.04
N GLN A 51 -4.63 -6.93 -2.40
CA GLN A 51 -4.88 -6.88 -0.97
C GLN A 51 -3.59 -7.26 -0.23
N THR A 52 -2.85 -6.24 0.22
CA THR A 52 -1.62 -6.47 0.98
C THR A 52 -1.88 -6.58 2.47
N THR A 53 -1.26 -7.58 3.08
CA THR A 53 -1.13 -7.66 4.53
C THR A 53 0.33 -7.39 4.88
N ILE A 54 0.61 -6.24 5.49
CA ILE A 54 1.97 -6.01 6.00
C ILE A 54 2.07 -6.70 7.35
N VAL A 55 2.92 -7.73 7.43
CA VAL A 55 3.17 -8.42 8.70
C VAL A 55 4.35 -7.73 9.37
N PRO A 56 4.17 -7.21 10.60
CA PRO A 56 5.29 -6.70 11.38
C PRO A 56 6.35 -7.78 11.50
N SER A 57 7.57 -7.44 11.10
CA SER A 57 8.71 -8.34 11.30
C SER A 57 8.96 -8.58 12.78
N THR A 58 9.52 -9.75 13.09
CA THR A 58 9.82 -10.11 14.49
C THR A 58 10.70 -9.02 15.13
N LEU A 59 10.27 -8.48 16.27
CA LEU A 59 10.97 -7.39 16.99
C LEU A 59 12.34 -7.82 17.54
N SER A 60 12.73 -9.08 17.37
CA SER A 60 14.00 -9.62 17.84
C SER A 60 15.22 -9.12 17.07
N SER A 61 15.03 -8.48 15.89
CA SER A 61 16.13 -7.91 15.10
C SER A 61 16.03 -6.38 15.00
N LEU A 62 17.18 -5.69 15.06
CA LEU A 62 17.26 -4.24 14.92
C LEU A 62 16.73 -3.76 13.56
N SER A 63 17.07 -4.47 12.48
CA SER A 63 16.56 -4.18 11.13
C SER A 63 15.05 -4.36 11.03
N GLY A 64 14.48 -5.37 11.69
CA GLY A 64 13.03 -5.56 11.76
C GLY A 64 12.33 -4.45 12.57
N HIS A 65 12.95 -3.99 13.65
CA HIS A 65 12.45 -2.85 14.41
C HIS A 65 12.45 -1.56 13.57
N HIS A 66 13.55 -1.26 12.87
CA HIS A 66 13.64 -0.12 11.97
C HIS A 66 12.64 -0.21 10.82
N PHE A 67 12.47 -1.39 10.21
CA PHE A 67 11.45 -1.60 9.20
C PHE A 67 10.04 -1.28 9.72
N ASN A 68 9.71 -1.76 10.91
CA ASN A 68 8.41 -1.50 11.52
C ASN A 68 8.20 0.01 11.76
N LEU A 69 9.19 0.71 12.33
CA LEU A 69 9.07 2.14 12.60
C LEU A 69 9.03 3.00 11.32
N PHE A 70 9.93 2.74 10.36
CA PHE A 70 10.12 3.60 9.20
C PHE A 70 9.21 3.29 8.01
N PHE A 71 8.61 2.11 7.97
CA PHE A 71 7.81 1.70 6.81
C PHE A 71 6.42 1.19 7.18
N VAL A 72 6.27 0.45 8.27
CA VAL A 72 4.95 -0.11 8.66
C VAL A 72 4.13 0.92 9.44
N SER A 73 4.69 1.44 10.54
CA SER A 73 4.01 2.33 11.48
C SER A 73 3.61 3.69 10.88
N ASN A 74 4.27 4.11 9.81
CA ASN A 74 3.97 5.38 9.10
C ASN A 74 3.23 5.19 7.77
N GLY A 75 2.84 3.95 7.42
CA GLY A 75 2.14 3.63 6.17
C GLY A 75 2.99 3.78 4.89
N ALA A 76 4.31 3.96 5.00
CA ALA A 76 5.16 4.11 3.81
C ALA A 76 5.24 2.81 3.00
N ALA A 77 5.20 1.64 3.65
CA ALA A 77 5.15 0.35 2.96
C ALA A 77 3.90 0.22 2.09
N ASP A 78 2.71 0.57 2.61
CA ASP A 78 1.46 0.55 1.83
C ASP A 78 1.54 1.50 0.63
N ARG A 79 2.08 2.71 0.83
CA ARG A 79 2.24 3.68 -0.26
C ARG A 79 3.19 3.18 -1.34
N LEU A 80 4.31 2.56 -0.97
CA LEU A 80 5.28 2.00 -1.92
C LEU A 80 4.68 0.83 -2.70
N ILE A 81 3.95 -0.05 -2.03
CA ILE A 81 3.19 -1.13 -2.65
C ILE A 81 2.18 -0.56 -3.66
N TYR A 82 1.33 0.37 -3.23
CA TYR A 82 0.30 0.98 -4.07
C TYR A 82 0.89 1.63 -5.33
N THR A 83 1.94 2.43 -5.14
CA THR A 83 2.63 3.12 -6.24
C THR A 83 3.25 2.11 -7.21
N SER A 84 3.79 1.01 -6.70
CA SER A 84 4.39 -0.06 -7.52
C SER A 84 3.33 -0.78 -8.35
N ILE A 85 2.20 -1.17 -7.75
CA ILE A 85 1.09 -1.80 -8.47
C ILE A 85 0.58 -0.88 -9.57
N HIS A 86 0.31 0.38 -9.24
CA HIS A 86 -0.18 1.36 -10.19
C HIS A 86 0.78 1.51 -11.36
N PHE A 87 2.08 1.60 -11.10
CA PHE A 87 3.10 1.68 -12.13
C PHE A 87 3.12 0.44 -13.03
N ILE A 88 3.12 -0.76 -12.45
CA ILE A 88 3.15 -2.02 -13.20
C ILE A 88 1.90 -2.16 -14.06
N GLN A 89 0.72 -1.85 -13.53
CA GLN A 89 -0.54 -1.86 -14.27
C GLN A 89 -0.48 -0.93 -15.48
N HIS A 90 -0.04 0.31 -15.30
CA HIS A 90 0.06 1.28 -16.40
C HIS A 90 1.11 0.87 -17.44
N SER A 91 2.20 0.24 -16.99
CA SER A 91 3.28 -0.23 -17.88
C SER A 91 2.85 -1.42 -18.72
N LEU A 92 2.07 -2.35 -18.16
CA LEU A 92 1.64 -3.57 -18.84
C LEU A 92 0.34 -3.40 -19.64
N TYR A 93 -0.57 -2.53 -19.21
CA TYR A 93 -1.89 -2.36 -19.80
C TYR A 93 -2.13 -0.92 -20.23
N ALA A 94 -1.59 -0.54 -21.39
CA ALA A 94 -1.80 0.79 -21.98
C ALA A 94 -3.28 1.06 -22.40
N ASN A 95 -4.13 0.03 -22.47
CA ASN A 95 -5.53 0.15 -22.88
C ASN A 95 -6.49 -0.22 -21.74
N HIS A 96 -7.31 0.75 -21.32
CA HIS A 96 -8.34 0.61 -20.28
C HIS A 96 -9.37 -0.50 -20.56
N LEU A 97 -9.52 -0.92 -21.82
CA LEU A 97 -10.49 -1.94 -22.24
C LEU A 97 -10.09 -3.37 -21.85
N LEU A 98 -8.80 -3.62 -21.57
CA LEU A 98 -8.30 -4.94 -21.13
C LEU A 98 -8.34 -5.11 -19.60
N HIS A 99 -8.80 -4.11 -18.84
CA HIS A 99 -8.79 -4.09 -17.37
C HIS A 99 -9.85 -4.99 -16.71
N SER A 100 -10.66 -5.71 -17.48
CA SER A 100 -11.85 -6.41 -16.96
C SER A 100 -11.56 -7.64 -16.09
N ASN A 101 -10.32 -8.14 -16.06
CA ASN A 101 -9.95 -9.32 -15.26
C ASN A 101 -8.61 -9.10 -14.55
N ILE A 102 -8.41 -7.94 -13.91
CA ILE A 102 -7.28 -7.79 -13.00
C ILE A 102 -7.55 -8.70 -11.79
N PRO A 103 -6.75 -9.75 -11.58
CA PRO A 103 -7.00 -10.69 -10.50
C PRO A 103 -6.66 -10.04 -9.16
N ILE A 104 -7.52 -10.28 -8.17
CA ILE A 104 -7.22 -9.89 -6.79
C ILE A 104 -6.27 -10.94 -6.23
N PHE A 105 -5.05 -10.52 -5.91
CA PHE A 105 -4.07 -11.38 -5.23
C PHE A 105 -3.81 -10.85 -3.82
N HIS A 106 -3.40 -11.76 -2.93
CA HIS A 106 -3.05 -11.42 -1.57
C HIS A 106 -1.54 -11.51 -1.41
N ALA A 107 -0.88 -10.42 -1.05
CA ALA A 107 0.55 -10.44 -0.77
C ALA A 107 0.83 -10.06 0.69
N THR A 108 1.65 -10.87 1.36
CA THR A 108 2.21 -10.51 2.65
C THR A 108 3.59 -9.90 2.47
N LEU A 109 3.78 -8.67 2.93
CA LEU A 109 5.11 -8.07 3.00
C LEU A 109 5.72 -8.35 4.38
N SER A 110 6.93 -8.89 4.41
CA SER A 110 7.63 -9.19 5.66
C SER A 110 9.14 -9.00 5.51
N MET A 111 9.81 -8.57 6.57
CA MET A 111 11.28 -8.58 6.63
C MET A 111 11.74 -9.97 7.09
N SER A 112 12.71 -10.56 6.36
CA SER A 112 13.33 -11.82 6.76
C SER A 112 14.12 -11.65 8.07
N ASN A 113 14.32 -12.74 8.81
CA ASN A 113 15.17 -12.74 10.00
C ASN A 113 16.67 -12.87 9.67
N HIS A 114 17.01 -13.14 8.41
CA HIS A 114 18.38 -13.31 7.93
C HIS A 114 18.55 -12.62 6.58
N ASN A 115 19.79 -12.27 6.25
CA ASN A 115 20.13 -11.72 4.94
C ASN A 115 19.85 -12.73 3.84
N LEU A 116 19.07 -12.29 2.86
CA LEU A 116 18.74 -13.07 1.67
C LEU A 116 19.83 -12.87 0.60
N THR A 117 19.95 -13.82 -0.33
CA THR A 117 20.89 -13.74 -1.46
C THR A 117 20.56 -12.57 -2.40
N ALA A 118 19.28 -12.25 -2.54
CA ALA A 118 18.77 -11.07 -3.24
C ALA A 118 18.14 -10.09 -2.24
N ASP A 119 18.02 -8.82 -2.61
CA ASP A 119 17.41 -7.80 -1.75
C ASP A 119 15.92 -8.10 -1.45
N VAL A 120 15.24 -8.85 -2.33
CA VAL A 120 13.87 -9.32 -2.16
C VAL A 120 13.71 -10.75 -2.69
N THR A 121 12.89 -11.57 -2.03
CA THR A 121 12.46 -12.88 -2.56
C THR A 121 10.94 -13.01 -2.43
N VAL A 122 10.33 -13.78 -3.33
CA VAL A 122 8.87 -14.02 -3.32
C VAL A 122 8.63 -15.52 -3.26
N THR A 123 7.81 -15.95 -2.30
CA THR A 123 7.39 -17.34 -2.15
C THR A 123 5.87 -17.47 -2.28
N PRO A 124 5.35 -18.49 -3.00
CA PRO A 124 3.94 -18.80 -2.95
C PRO A 124 3.60 -19.38 -1.57
N ALA A 125 2.53 -18.91 -0.96
CA ALA A 125 2.01 -19.52 0.25
C ALA A 125 1.22 -20.79 -0.10
N LYS A 126 1.18 -21.74 0.84
CA LYS A 126 0.61 -23.08 0.63
C LYS A 126 -0.89 -23.11 0.28
N LEU A 127 -1.62 -22.00 0.38
CA LEU A 127 -3.00 -21.86 -0.09
C LEU A 127 -3.06 -20.85 -1.25
N SER A 128 -3.80 -21.23 -2.29
CA SER A 128 -3.87 -20.58 -3.60
C SER A 128 -4.08 -19.06 -3.56
N ASN A 129 -3.34 -18.35 -4.42
CA ASN A 129 -3.34 -16.89 -4.64
C ASN A 129 -2.79 -16.01 -3.50
N HIS A 130 -2.10 -16.62 -2.52
CA HIS A 130 -1.34 -15.87 -1.53
C HIS A 130 0.17 -15.95 -1.77
N PHE A 131 0.85 -14.82 -1.71
CA PHE A 131 2.30 -14.71 -1.90
C PHE A 131 2.94 -14.00 -0.70
N ILE A 132 4.17 -14.37 -0.38
CA ILE A 132 4.95 -13.70 0.66
C ILE A 132 6.16 -13.05 0.02
N ILE A 133 6.24 -11.73 0.13
CA ILE A 133 7.38 -10.90 -0.29
C ILE A 133 8.29 -10.75 0.93
N HIS A 134 9.44 -11.40 0.89
CA HIS A 134 10.47 -11.32 1.92
C HIS A 134 11.51 -10.28 1.54
N LEU A 135 11.68 -9.29 2.40
CA LEU A 135 12.71 -8.26 2.27
C LEU A 135 13.97 -8.68 3.02
N SER A 136 15.14 -8.41 2.45
CA SER A 136 16.42 -8.67 3.10
C SER A 136 16.73 -7.59 4.16
N PRO A 137 17.12 -7.96 5.40
CA PRO A 137 17.54 -7.00 6.43
C PRO A 137 18.67 -6.06 6.00
N ASN A 138 19.51 -6.50 5.05
CA ASN A 138 20.57 -5.68 4.46
C ASN A 138 20.06 -4.44 3.72
N LEU A 139 18.77 -4.35 3.41
CA LEU A 139 18.18 -3.11 2.88
C LEU A 139 18.27 -1.94 3.87
N MET A 140 18.26 -2.25 5.18
CA MET A 140 18.35 -1.23 6.24
C MET A 140 19.76 -0.64 6.39
N THR A 141 20.77 -1.22 5.73
CA THR A 141 22.17 -0.76 5.79
C THR A 141 22.62 -0.06 4.51
N LYS A 142 21.75 0.02 3.49
CA LYS A 142 22.05 0.68 2.21
C LYS A 142 22.20 2.21 2.41
N PRO A 143 23.04 2.89 1.61
CA PRO A 143 23.23 4.34 1.73
C PRO A 143 21.94 5.15 1.60
N ASP A 144 21.05 4.73 0.69
CA ASP A 144 19.68 5.24 0.61
C ASP A 144 18.69 4.12 0.90
N VAL A 145 18.36 3.97 2.18
CA VAL A 145 17.41 2.95 2.67
C VAL A 145 16.03 3.12 2.02
N LYS A 146 15.59 4.36 1.77
CA LYS A 146 14.26 4.62 1.20
C LYS A 146 14.19 4.18 -0.25
N ALA A 147 15.18 4.56 -1.06
CA ALA A 147 15.25 4.15 -2.46
C ALA A 147 15.47 2.64 -2.59
N ALA A 148 16.35 2.05 -1.78
CA ALA A 148 16.59 0.61 -1.77
C ALA A 148 15.34 -0.18 -1.39
N MET A 149 14.62 0.28 -0.36
CA MET A 149 13.35 -0.33 0.04
C MET A 149 12.28 -0.19 -1.05
N ALA A 150 12.13 0.99 -1.65
CA ALA A 150 11.20 1.22 -2.73
C ALA A 150 11.48 0.29 -3.92
N GLY A 151 12.74 0.17 -4.34
CA GLY A 151 13.14 -0.72 -5.42
C GLY A 151 12.95 -2.21 -5.10
N ALA A 152 13.21 -2.63 -3.86
CA ALA A 152 12.99 -4.01 -3.43
C ALA A 152 11.49 -4.37 -3.37
N ILE A 153 10.66 -3.48 -2.82
CA ILE A 153 9.20 -3.65 -2.80
C ILE A 153 8.67 -3.69 -4.24
N HIS A 154 9.12 -2.78 -5.11
CA HIS A 154 8.71 -2.74 -6.51
C HIS A 154 8.99 -4.07 -7.23
N ARG A 155 10.22 -4.58 -7.11
CA ARG A 155 10.61 -5.88 -7.66
C ARG A 155 9.79 -7.03 -7.10
N GLY A 156 9.51 -7.02 -5.79
CA GLY A 156 8.65 -8.00 -5.15
C GLY A 156 7.23 -8.01 -5.73
N VAL A 157 6.62 -6.82 -5.86
CA VAL A 157 5.28 -6.66 -6.45
C VAL A 157 5.27 -7.09 -7.92
N ALA A 158 6.26 -6.68 -8.71
CA ALA A 158 6.40 -7.09 -10.11
C ALA A 158 6.50 -8.61 -10.25
N ARG A 159 7.31 -9.25 -9.39
CA ARG A 159 7.48 -10.70 -9.40
C ARG A 159 6.18 -11.44 -9.03
N VAL A 160 5.45 -10.96 -8.03
CA VAL A 160 4.13 -11.52 -7.70
C VAL A 160 3.16 -11.37 -8.87
N TRP A 161 3.12 -10.19 -9.48
CA TRP A 161 2.25 -9.92 -10.64
C TRP A 161 2.54 -10.87 -11.80
N LEU A 162 3.82 -11.01 -12.17
CA LEU A 162 4.25 -11.86 -13.28
C LEU A 162 4.03 -13.35 -12.98
N LEU A 163 4.32 -13.82 -11.78
CA LEU A 163 4.04 -15.20 -11.37
C LEU A 163 2.54 -15.52 -11.45
N HIS A 164 1.70 -14.56 -11.07
CA HIS A 164 0.26 -14.72 -11.17
C HIS A 164 -0.24 -14.75 -12.62
N CYS A 165 0.27 -13.86 -13.48
CA CYS A 165 -0.16 -13.78 -14.89
C CYS A 165 0.40 -14.90 -15.77
N ALA A 166 1.66 -15.29 -15.58
CA ALA A 166 2.34 -16.29 -16.42
C ALA A 166 2.12 -17.73 -15.95
N GLY A 167 1.69 -17.92 -14.69
CA GLY A 167 1.65 -19.23 -14.04
C GLY A 167 3.04 -19.83 -13.83
N GLU A 168 3.10 -21.04 -13.27
CA GLU A 168 4.35 -21.76 -12.95
C GLU A 168 5.20 -22.15 -14.19
N ALA A 169 4.72 -21.85 -15.41
CA ALA A 169 5.34 -22.28 -16.66
C ALA A 169 6.50 -21.39 -17.13
N LEU A 170 6.74 -20.23 -16.51
CA LEU A 170 7.80 -19.32 -16.94
C LEU A 170 9.16 -19.68 -16.31
N PRO A 171 10.24 -19.87 -17.11
CA PRO A 171 11.57 -20.08 -16.56
C PRO A 171 12.01 -18.91 -15.66
N SER A 172 12.65 -19.23 -14.54
CA SER A 172 13.02 -18.22 -13.52
C SER A 172 13.90 -17.09 -14.07
N PHE A 173 14.78 -17.38 -15.04
CA PHE A 173 15.62 -16.35 -15.65
C PHE A 173 14.80 -15.30 -16.42
N VAL A 174 13.77 -15.73 -17.17
CA VAL A 174 12.90 -14.82 -17.93
C VAL A 174 12.10 -13.95 -16.96
N LEU A 175 11.62 -14.55 -15.88
CA LEU A 175 10.91 -13.83 -14.82
C LEU A 175 11.79 -12.73 -14.23
N ASP A 176 13.03 -13.06 -13.86
CA ASP A 176 13.95 -12.11 -13.22
C ASP A 176 14.33 -10.97 -14.19
N GLU A 177 14.55 -11.25 -15.47
CA GLU A 177 14.77 -10.21 -16.51
C GLU A 177 13.58 -9.28 -16.68
N MET A 178 12.35 -9.81 -16.71
CA MET A 178 11.14 -8.98 -16.79
C MET A 178 10.95 -8.12 -15.54
N VAL A 179 11.27 -8.65 -14.36
CA VAL A 179 11.23 -7.91 -13.09
C VAL A 179 12.22 -6.74 -13.11
N GLU A 180 13.45 -6.97 -13.56
CA GLU A 180 14.45 -5.91 -13.67
C GLU A 180 14.10 -4.88 -14.76
N CYS A 181 13.50 -5.31 -15.87
CA CYS A 181 12.99 -4.40 -16.90
C CYS A 181 11.93 -3.45 -16.32
N LEU A 182 10.95 -3.97 -15.57
CA LEU A 182 9.93 -3.15 -14.89
C LEU A 182 10.55 -2.24 -13.83
N ALA A 183 11.54 -2.73 -13.07
CA ALA A 183 12.25 -1.91 -12.09
C ALA A 183 13.05 -0.78 -12.75
N ALA A 184 13.69 -1.03 -13.89
CA ALA A 184 14.41 -0.03 -14.66
C ALA A 184 13.47 1.04 -15.22
N LEU A 185 12.31 0.62 -15.76
CA LEU A 185 11.25 1.55 -16.20
C LEU A 185 10.75 2.44 -15.05
N ALA A 186 10.69 1.91 -13.84
CA ALA A 186 10.32 2.66 -12.63
C ALA A 186 11.46 3.52 -12.05
N GLY A 187 12.65 3.53 -12.68
CA GLY A 187 13.81 4.30 -12.25
C GLY A 187 14.64 3.65 -11.13
N PHE A 188 14.38 2.38 -10.79
CA PHE A 188 15.11 1.62 -9.77
C PHE A 188 16.30 0.83 -10.32
N SER A 189 16.94 1.33 -11.40
CA SER A 189 18.09 0.68 -12.02
C SER A 189 19.15 0.35 -10.97
N GLY A 190 19.30 -0.94 -10.69
CA GLY A 190 20.37 -1.47 -9.86
C GLY A 190 21.51 -1.87 -10.79
N GLY A 191 22.71 -1.35 -10.55
CA GLY A 191 23.87 -1.54 -11.41
C GLY A 191 24.09 -3.01 -11.81
N VAL A 192 23.76 -3.31 -13.06
CA VAL A 192 24.34 -4.43 -13.80
C VAL A 192 25.79 -4.06 -14.03
N ASN A 193 26.68 -4.55 -13.16
CA ASN A 193 28.09 -4.63 -13.53
C ASN A 193 28.17 -5.47 -14.81
N GLY A 194 28.71 -4.85 -15.86
CA GLY A 194 28.55 -5.27 -17.24
C GLY A 194 28.89 -6.73 -17.49
N THR A 195 28.09 -7.36 -18.35
CA THR A 195 28.52 -7.89 -19.65
C THR A 195 27.29 -8.48 -20.33
N SER A 196 26.58 -7.68 -21.12
CA SER A 196 26.46 -7.94 -22.56
C SER A 196 25.78 -6.74 -23.19
N LYS A 197 26.20 -6.47 -24.41
CA LYS A 197 25.97 -5.25 -25.16
C LYS A 197 24.50 -5.00 -25.44
N GLU A 198 24.19 -3.72 -25.54
CA GLU A 198 23.22 -3.17 -26.47
C GLU A 198 23.36 -3.86 -27.85
N GLU A 199 22.57 -4.91 -28.10
CA GLU A 199 22.39 -5.45 -29.46
C GLU A 199 21.18 -6.41 -29.52
N PHE A 200 19.96 -5.93 -29.22
CA PHE A 200 18.76 -6.67 -29.65
C PHE A 200 17.46 -5.87 -29.82
N CYS A 201 17.52 -4.57 -30.12
CA CYS A 201 16.28 -3.81 -30.42
C CYS A 201 16.42 -2.79 -31.57
N LEU A 202 17.30 -3.06 -32.54
CA LEU A 202 17.27 -2.41 -33.85
C LEU A 202 17.83 -3.39 -34.87
N GLU A 203 16.96 -4.27 -35.40
CA GLU A 203 17.03 -4.69 -36.79
C GLU A 203 15.71 -5.39 -37.19
N ARG A 204 14.95 -4.70 -38.06
CA ARG A 204 13.80 -5.11 -38.90
C ARG A 204 12.43 -5.40 -38.29
#